data_AF-A0A4S8ZAZ0-F1
#
_entry.id   AF-A0A4S8ZAZ0-F1
#
_cell.length_a   1.000
_cell.length_b   1.000
_cell.length_c   1.000
_cell.angle_alpha   90.00
_cell.angle_beta   90.00
_cell.angle_gamma   90.00
#
_symmetry.space_group_name_H-M   'P 1'
#
loop_
_entity.id
_entity.type
_entity.pdbx_description
1 polymer ?
#
loop_
_entity_poly.entity_id
_entity_poly.type
_entity_poly.pdbx_seq_one_letter_code
_entity_poly.pdbx_strand_id
1 'polypeptide(L)'
;MILPNSETFLRDNGTKWSIEYVGNIQFTGSMGSQGLGGDKCRSSYLNGRHIWNCGDMMCGSDVAKCGFSMGPAFYGTSKVTTIDAAAHSSVSDYNFAGAWHGDPKPISPQTSYGMDTSNIASINKTTGIAYVWEITRGAPDGSHADQGAGVVAVTLGPTQPIATRIGSLLTGPDSVQMGLLAIMRAGNYIYNYNQQGPFGNILVGRVKASMAAFDASKYEYLVYSSDYTAAPTWHTGIPKSADAATYGMRTNETSGRFTCQQYGSVIWSIYFSKYMLMCSLYLNYTFFYLAAEPWGPWTAGYKVLSVSGYPGYGVSAHPAWSSKGNELYFSQGPDGPMNTFKITFKY
;
A
#
# COMPACT_ATOMS: atom_id res chain seq x y z
N MET A 1 -5.88 22.01 13.34
CA MET A 1 -5.24 21.56 14.59
C MET A 1 -3.75 21.38 14.33
N ILE A 2 -2.89 21.72 15.30
CA ILE A 2 -1.42 21.50 15.23
C ILE A 2 -1.07 20.52 16.35
N LEU A 3 -0.45 19.39 16.00
CA LEU A 3 0.08 18.44 17.00
C LEU A 3 1.32 19.05 17.68
N PRO A 4 1.62 18.65 18.93
CA PRO A 4 2.87 19.05 19.57
C PRO A 4 4.08 18.44 18.85
N ASN A 5 5.30 18.72 19.31
CA ASN A 5 6.50 18.04 18.80
C ASN A 5 6.45 16.52 19.08
N SER A 6 7.22 15.72 18.33
CA SER A 6 7.16 14.26 18.38
C SER A 6 7.45 13.67 19.78
N GLU A 7 8.33 14.31 20.56
CA GLU A 7 8.64 13.88 21.92
C GLU A 7 7.45 14.08 22.87
N THR A 8 6.79 15.24 22.78
CA THR A 8 5.60 15.53 23.58
C THR A 8 4.44 14.65 23.15
N PHE A 9 4.23 14.46 21.84
CA PHE A 9 3.25 13.51 21.34
C PHE A 9 3.45 12.13 21.95
N LEU A 10 4.68 11.61 21.97
CA LEU A 10 4.96 10.30 22.57
C LEU A 10 4.60 10.23 24.06
N ARG A 11 4.90 11.28 24.83
CA ARG A 11 4.55 11.38 26.27
C ARG A 11 3.04 11.46 26.53
N ASP A 12 2.27 11.98 25.57
CA ASP A 12 0.83 12.14 25.73
C ASP A 12 0.04 10.83 25.53
N ASN A 13 0.70 9.71 25.19
CA ASN A 13 0.06 8.41 25.08
C ASN A 13 -0.65 8.02 26.40
N GLY A 14 -1.88 7.55 26.31
CA GLY A 14 -2.77 7.27 27.43
C GLY A 14 -3.60 8.47 27.88
N THR A 15 -3.28 9.70 27.44
CA THR A 15 -4.00 10.92 27.84
C THR A 15 -4.61 11.67 26.65
N LYS A 16 -3.81 12.12 25.67
CA LYS A 16 -4.28 12.84 24.46
C LYS A 16 -4.39 11.95 23.24
N TRP A 17 -3.84 10.75 23.29
CA TRP A 17 -4.15 9.69 22.35
C TRP A 17 -3.93 8.34 23.01
N SER A 18 -4.44 7.29 22.40
CA SER A 18 -4.23 5.91 22.87
C SER A 18 -4.18 4.97 21.69
N ILE A 19 -3.47 3.85 21.88
CA ILE A 19 -3.43 2.73 20.94
C ILE A 19 -3.87 1.46 21.67
N GLU A 20 -4.71 0.66 21.04
CA GLU A 20 -5.15 -0.64 21.54
C GLU A 20 -5.03 -1.72 20.46
N TYR A 21 -4.65 -2.93 20.86
CA TYR A 21 -4.71 -4.11 20.00
C TYR A 21 -6.15 -4.62 19.95
N VAL A 22 -6.68 -4.83 18.75
CA VAL A 22 -8.09 -5.21 18.52
C VAL A 22 -8.25 -6.61 17.94
N GLY A 23 -7.17 -7.39 17.90
CA GLY A 23 -7.14 -8.74 17.37
C GLY A 23 -6.31 -8.87 16.09
N ASN A 24 -6.17 -10.10 15.65
CA ASN A 24 -5.50 -10.44 14.39
C ASN A 24 -6.49 -10.44 13.24
N ILE A 25 -6.02 -10.13 12.04
CA ILE A 25 -6.78 -10.42 10.82
C ILE A 25 -7.03 -11.92 10.73
N GLN A 26 -8.28 -12.30 10.47
CA GLN A 26 -8.74 -13.66 10.26
C GLN A 26 -9.47 -13.76 8.92
N PHE A 27 -9.42 -14.94 8.31
CA PHE A 27 -10.11 -15.25 7.07
C PHE A 27 -11.29 -16.17 7.35
N THR A 28 -12.42 -15.98 6.66
CA THR A 28 -13.58 -16.88 6.76
C THR A 28 -13.39 -18.13 5.88
N GLY A 29 -14.31 -19.08 6.02
CA GLY A 29 -14.37 -20.27 5.15
C GLY A 29 -13.28 -21.31 5.42
N SER A 30 -13.18 -22.28 4.51
CA SER A 30 -12.29 -23.43 4.66
C SER A 30 -10.81 -23.03 4.70
N MET A 31 -10.40 -22.06 3.89
CA MET A 31 -9.02 -21.57 3.90
C MET A 31 -8.65 -20.92 5.23
N GLY A 32 -9.57 -20.15 5.83
CA GLY A 32 -9.41 -19.61 7.17
C GLY A 32 -9.16 -20.70 8.22
N SER A 33 -9.98 -21.76 8.23
CA SER A 33 -9.79 -22.91 9.11
C SER A 33 -8.49 -23.68 8.85
N GLN A 34 -7.95 -23.59 7.65
CA GLN A 34 -6.67 -24.18 7.28
C GLN A 34 -5.45 -23.32 7.63
N GLY A 35 -5.66 -22.13 8.19
CA GLY A 35 -4.61 -21.21 8.58
C GLY A 35 -4.12 -20.33 7.44
N LEU A 36 -5.02 -19.87 6.56
CA LEU A 36 -4.69 -18.85 5.57
C LEU A 36 -4.08 -17.62 6.24
N GLY A 37 -2.88 -17.26 5.78
CA GLY A 37 -2.11 -16.12 6.28
C GLY A 37 -1.09 -15.69 5.24
N GLY A 38 -0.35 -14.63 5.57
CA GLY A 38 0.57 -14.00 4.64
C GLY A 38 0.87 -12.56 5.04
N ASP A 39 1.22 -11.75 4.04
CA ASP A 39 1.67 -10.39 4.25
C ASP A 39 0.90 -9.30 3.47
N LYS A 40 1.26 -8.04 3.75
CA LYS A 40 0.86 -6.84 2.99
C LYS A 40 -0.64 -6.67 2.73
N CYS A 41 -1.52 -7.07 3.65
CA CYS A 41 -2.97 -6.85 3.48
C CYS A 41 -3.34 -5.37 3.64
N ARG A 42 -3.31 -4.66 2.51
CA ARG A 42 -3.78 -3.29 2.35
C ARG A 42 -5.29 -3.30 2.16
N SER A 43 -5.97 -2.22 2.57
CA SER A 43 -7.40 -2.12 2.37
C SER A 43 -7.81 -0.90 1.55
N SER A 44 -8.98 -0.97 0.95
CA SER A 44 -9.57 0.07 0.12
C SER A 44 -11.08 0.03 0.21
N TYR A 45 -11.72 1.10 -0.26
CA TYR A 45 -13.17 1.21 -0.29
C TYR A 45 -13.64 1.69 -1.66
N LEU A 46 -14.50 0.92 -2.31
CA LEU A 46 -15.04 1.21 -3.63
C LEU A 46 -16.53 0.87 -3.67
N ASN A 47 -17.35 1.82 -4.12
CA ASN A 47 -18.81 1.67 -4.29
C ASN A 47 -19.54 0.96 -3.13
N GLY A 48 -19.23 1.29 -1.87
CA GLY A 48 -19.90 0.67 -0.73
C GLY A 48 -19.25 -0.61 -0.21
N ARG A 49 -18.19 -1.12 -0.85
CA ARG A 49 -17.51 -2.36 -0.45
C ARG A 49 -16.09 -2.12 0.04
N HIS A 50 -15.76 -2.80 1.13
CA HIS A 50 -14.40 -2.97 1.60
C HIS A 50 -13.68 -4.00 0.75
N ILE A 51 -12.46 -3.69 0.35
CA ILE A 51 -11.60 -4.59 -0.40
C ILE A 51 -10.29 -4.73 0.36
N TRP A 52 -9.78 -5.95 0.40
CA TRP A 52 -8.45 -6.26 0.90
C TRP A 52 -7.60 -6.75 -0.26
N ASN A 53 -6.41 -6.19 -0.42
CA ASN A 53 -5.38 -6.62 -1.35
C ASN A 53 -4.17 -7.04 -0.52
N CYS A 54 -3.80 -8.31 -0.59
CA CYS A 54 -2.68 -8.86 0.18
C CYS A 54 -1.49 -9.17 -0.74
N GLY A 55 -0.32 -9.42 -0.15
CA GLY A 55 0.86 -9.89 -0.86
C GLY A 55 0.87 -11.42 -0.95
N ASP A 56 1.98 -12.02 -0.54
CA ASP A 56 2.12 -13.48 -0.56
C ASP A 56 1.18 -14.12 0.47
N MET A 57 0.31 -15.01 0.00
CA MET A 57 -0.72 -15.67 0.81
C MET A 57 -0.74 -17.17 0.54
N MET A 58 -0.81 -17.96 1.61
CA MET A 58 -0.91 -19.43 1.59
C MET A 58 -1.49 -19.96 2.91
N CYS A 59 -1.85 -21.25 2.96
CA CYS A 59 -2.35 -21.87 4.20
C CYS A 59 -1.22 -22.54 4.98
N GLY A 60 -0.92 -22.01 6.17
CA GLY A 60 0.19 -22.51 6.99
C GLY A 60 1.52 -22.41 6.24
N SER A 61 2.33 -23.47 6.30
CA SER A 61 3.62 -23.56 5.60
C SER A 61 3.61 -24.44 4.35
N ASP A 62 2.42 -24.85 3.88
CA ASP A 62 2.28 -25.78 2.75
C ASP A 62 1.46 -25.16 1.61
N VAL A 63 2.15 -24.84 0.51
CA VAL A 63 1.54 -24.26 -0.70
C VAL A 63 0.54 -25.21 -1.37
N ALA A 64 0.63 -26.52 -1.13
CA ALA A 64 -0.29 -27.50 -1.70
C ALA A 64 -1.66 -27.51 -0.98
N LYS A 65 -1.74 -26.97 0.24
CA LYS A 65 -2.93 -27.08 1.10
C LYS A 65 -4.11 -26.26 0.58
N CYS A 66 -3.85 -25.02 0.18
CA CYS A 66 -4.86 -24.14 -0.43
C CYS A 66 -4.31 -23.26 -1.57
N GLY A 67 -3.18 -23.64 -2.16
CA GLY A 67 -2.52 -22.88 -3.21
C GLY A 67 -1.65 -21.73 -2.67
N PHE A 68 -1.20 -20.89 -3.61
CA PHE A 68 -0.36 -19.72 -3.37
C PHE A 68 -0.80 -18.58 -4.28
N SER A 69 -0.74 -17.35 -3.76
CA SER A 69 -0.97 -16.12 -4.52
C SER A 69 -0.03 -15.02 -4.02
N MET A 70 0.53 -14.21 -4.94
CA MET A 70 1.36 -13.04 -4.61
C MET A 70 0.59 -11.72 -4.48
N GLY A 71 -0.71 -11.79 -4.75
CA GLY A 71 -1.54 -10.61 -4.89
C GLY A 71 -3.02 -10.96 -4.92
N PRO A 72 -3.57 -11.71 -3.94
CA PRO A 72 -4.99 -11.99 -3.94
C PRO A 72 -5.78 -10.77 -3.46
N ALA A 73 -7.03 -10.70 -3.88
CA ALA A 73 -7.96 -9.69 -3.40
C ALA A 73 -9.28 -10.29 -2.92
N PHE A 74 -9.76 -9.77 -1.80
CA PHE A 74 -10.93 -10.27 -1.08
C PHE A 74 -11.90 -9.14 -0.80
N TYR A 75 -13.15 -9.49 -0.51
CA TYR A 75 -14.06 -8.56 0.15
C TYR A 75 -13.82 -8.53 1.66
N GLY A 76 -13.97 -7.34 2.24
CA GLY A 76 -13.98 -7.16 3.69
C GLY A 76 -15.37 -7.34 4.28
N THR A 77 -15.41 -7.61 5.58
CA THR A 77 -16.65 -7.62 6.36
C THR A 77 -16.85 -6.29 7.10
N SER A 78 -17.89 -6.19 7.93
CA SER A 78 -18.08 -5.06 8.85
C SER A 78 -17.02 -4.99 9.94
N LYS A 79 -16.22 -6.04 10.15
CA LYS A 79 -15.12 -6.09 11.11
C LYS A 79 -13.79 -5.94 10.38
N VAL A 80 -12.96 -5.00 10.84
CA VAL A 80 -11.61 -4.78 10.27
C VAL A 80 -10.70 -6.01 10.39
N THR A 81 -10.94 -6.86 11.39
CA THR A 81 -10.18 -8.08 11.65
C THR A 81 -10.71 -9.31 10.92
N THR A 82 -11.67 -9.16 9.99
CA THR A 82 -12.27 -10.30 9.29
C THR A 82 -12.39 -10.03 7.80
N ILE A 83 -11.68 -10.86 7.02
CA ILE A 83 -11.67 -10.87 5.56
C ILE A 83 -12.54 -12.04 5.06
N ASP A 84 -13.41 -11.78 4.09
CA ASP A 84 -14.26 -12.81 3.51
C ASP A 84 -13.50 -13.60 2.44
N ALA A 85 -13.26 -14.88 2.73
CA ALA A 85 -12.56 -15.81 1.87
C ALA A 85 -13.36 -17.11 1.64
N ALA A 86 -14.66 -17.11 1.92
CA ALA A 86 -15.49 -18.32 1.87
C ALA A 86 -15.92 -18.74 0.45
N ALA A 87 -15.74 -17.88 -0.57
CA ALA A 87 -16.21 -18.15 -1.93
C ALA A 87 -15.40 -19.21 -2.69
N HIS A 88 -14.14 -19.41 -2.33
CA HIS A 88 -13.23 -20.35 -2.97
C HIS A 88 -12.43 -21.16 -1.94
N SER A 89 -11.98 -22.35 -2.33
CA SER A 89 -11.14 -23.22 -1.50
C SER A 89 -9.65 -23.09 -1.80
N SER A 90 -9.28 -22.34 -2.84
CA SER A 90 -7.90 -22.05 -3.23
C SER A 90 -7.65 -20.54 -3.25
N VAL A 91 -6.53 -20.10 -2.68
CA VAL A 91 -6.15 -18.68 -2.65
C VAL A 91 -5.80 -18.16 -4.04
N SER A 92 -5.36 -19.05 -4.94
CA SER A 92 -5.06 -18.70 -6.34
C SER A 92 -6.33 -18.30 -7.11
N ASP A 93 -7.52 -18.73 -6.70
CA ASP A 93 -8.78 -18.29 -7.30
C ASP A 93 -9.11 -16.83 -6.94
N TYR A 94 -8.47 -16.28 -5.90
CA TYR A 94 -8.56 -14.86 -5.52
C TYR A 94 -7.49 -13.98 -6.17
N ASN A 95 -6.66 -14.51 -7.08
CA ASN A 95 -5.64 -13.71 -7.79
C ASN A 95 -6.25 -12.42 -8.35
N PHE A 96 -5.73 -11.28 -7.89
CA PHE A 96 -6.37 -9.99 -8.19
C PHE A 96 -6.11 -9.55 -9.62
N ALA A 97 -4.86 -9.63 -10.05
CA ALA A 97 -4.40 -9.24 -11.38
C ALA A 97 -3.64 -10.39 -12.04
N GLY A 98 -3.73 -10.48 -13.36
CA GLY A 98 -2.95 -11.39 -14.19
C GLY A 98 -2.20 -10.63 -15.28
N ALA A 99 -1.27 -11.32 -15.95
CA ALA A 99 -0.50 -10.76 -17.06
C ALA A 99 -1.42 -10.34 -18.21
N TRP A 100 -1.02 -9.33 -18.97
CA TRP A 100 -1.69 -8.97 -20.21
C TRP A 100 -1.37 -10.02 -21.28
N HIS A 101 -2.33 -10.32 -22.16
CA HIS A 101 -2.16 -11.39 -23.16
C HIS A 101 -1.01 -11.13 -24.15
N GLY A 102 -0.56 -9.88 -24.27
CA GLY A 102 0.59 -9.49 -25.09
C GLY A 102 1.92 -9.45 -24.34
N ASP A 103 1.93 -9.71 -23.01
CA ASP A 103 3.17 -9.74 -22.24
C ASP A 103 3.99 -10.98 -22.63
N PRO A 104 5.34 -10.88 -22.70
CA PRO A 104 6.19 -12.02 -23.01
C PRO A 104 5.99 -13.17 -22.02
N LYS A 105 5.93 -14.41 -22.52
CA LYS A 105 5.84 -15.60 -21.66
C LYS A 105 7.07 -15.75 -20.78
N PRO A 106 6.94 -16.32 -19.56
CA PRO A 106 8.08 -16.63 -18.72
C PRO A 106 9.10 -17.49 -19.47
N ILE A 107 10.37 -17.13 -19.36
CA ILE A 107 11.49 -17.85 -19.97
C ILE A 107 12.19 -18.65 -18.88
N SER A 108 12.53 -19.90 -19.19
CA SER A 108 13.30 -20.78 -18.29
C SER A 108 14.51 -20.05 -17.69
N PRO A 109 14.75 -20.15 -16.36
CA PRO A 109 14.11 -21.08 -15.42
C PRO A 109 12.76 -20.62 -14.85
N GLN A 110 12.29 -19.42 -15.21
CA GLN A 110 11.01 -18.91 -14.72
C GLN A 110 9.84 -19.64 -15.40
N THR A 111 8.81 -19.97 -14.63
CA THR A 111 7.69 -20.83 -15.06
C THR A 111 6.33 -20.16 -14.95
N SER A 112 6.23 -19.05 -14.22
CA SER A 112 4.95 -18.40 -13.94
C SER A 112 5.11 -16.89 -13.79
N TYR A 113 3.99 -16.16 -13.87
CA TYR A 113 3.93 -14.75 -13.51
C TYR A 113 3.67 -14.57 -12.01
N GLY A 114 4.10 -13.44 -11.47
CA GLY A 114 3.75 -12.94 -10.14
C GLY A 114 3.37 -11.47 -10.23
N MET A 115 2.47 -11.02 -9.35
CA MET A 115 1.97 -9.65 -9.30
C MET A 115 2.00 -9.16 -7.85
N ASP A 116 2.91 -8.24 -7.51
CA ASP A 116 2.73 -7.44 -6.28
C ASP A 116 1.77 -6.30 -6.64
N THR A 117 0.76 -6.06 -5.80
CA THR A 117 -0.34 -5.16 -6.13
C THR A 117 -0.50 -4.07 -5.09
N SER A 118 -0.73 -2.84 -5.53
CA SER A 118 -1.08 -1.75 -4.62
C SER A 118 -2.48 -1.95 -4.04
N ASN A 119 -2.85 -1.08 -3.09
CA ASN A 119 -4.27 -0.86 -2.76
C ASN A 119 -5.01 -0.24 -3.97
N ILE A 120 -6.32 -0.02 -3.84
CA ILE A 120 -7.17 0.52 -4.92
C ILE A 120 -7.46 2.01 -4.69
N ALA A 121 -7.31 2.81 -5.74
CA ALA A 121 -7.76 4.21 -5.79
C ALA A 121 -8.94 4.35 -6.76
N SER A 122 -10.01 5.03 -6.35
CA SER A 122 -11.19 5.22 -7.19
C SER A 122 -10.93 6.23 -8.32
N ILE A 123 -11.37 5.91 -9.55
CA ILE A 123 -11.50 6.85 -10.67
C ILE A 123 -12.91 7.46 -10.69
N ASN A 124 -13.91 6.67 -10.33
CA ASN A 124 -15.28 7.12 -10.16
C ASN A 124 -15.99 6.22 -9.14
N LYS A 125 -17.32 6.30 -9.04
CA LYS A 125 -18.10 5.53 -8.08
C LYS A 125 -17.96 4.01 -8.28
N THR A 126 -17.85 3.52 -9.51
CA THR A 126 -17.91 2.09 -9.85
C THR A 126 -16.57 1.49 -10.26
N THR A 127 -15.59 2.33 -10.57
CA THR A 127 -14.30 1.92 -11.13
C THR A 127 -13.16 2.53 -10.32
N GLY A 128 -12.22 1.68 -9.93
CA GLY A 128 -10.92 2.08 -9.40
C GLY A 128 -9.78 1.63 -10.29
N ILE A 129 -8.56 1.88 -9.84
CA ILE A 129 -7.34 1.27 -10.36
C ILE A 129 -6.48 0.77 -9.23
N ALA A 130 -5.63 -0.20 -9.56
CA ALA A 130 -4.46 -0.56 -8.78
C ALA A 130 -3.24 -0.59 -9.71
N TYR A 131 -2.06 -0.38 -9.14
CA TYR A 131 -0.80 -0.66 -9.82
C TYR A 131 -0.40 -2.10 -9.53
N VAL A 132 0.31 -2.68 -10.49
CA VAL A 132 0.92 -3.99 -10.36
C VAL A 132 2.40 -3.87 -10.67
N TRP A 133 3.23 -4.59 -9.93
CA TRP A 133 4.60 -4.87 -10.31
C TRP A 133 4.66 -6.31 -10.81
N GLU A 134 4.86 -6.46 -12.11
CA GLU A 134 4.92 -7.77 -12.74
C GLU A 134 6.32 -8.35 -12.62
N ILE A 135 6.38 -9.62 -12.22
CA ILE A 135 7.58 -10.43 -12.21
C ILE A 135 7.32 -11.75 -12.93
N THR A 136 8.37 -12.37 -13.47
CA THR A 136 8.37 -13.80 -13.79
C THR A 136 9.09 -14.54 -12.68
N ARG A 137 8.51 -15.64 -12.20
CA ARG A 137 8.96 -16.40 -11.02
C ARG A 137 8.86 -17.92 -11.24
N GLY A 138 9.29 -18.66 -10.23
CA GLY A 138 9.17 -20.12 -10.19
C GLY A 138 10.41 -20.86 -10.66
N ALA A 139 11.56 -20.17 -10.70
CA ALA A 139 12.86 -20.83 -10.81
C ALA A 139 13.14 -21.74 -9.59
N PRO A 140 13.87 -22.86 -9.76
CA PRO A 140 14.18 -23.79 -8.67
C PRO A 140 14.94 -23.18 -7.49
N ASP A 141 15.67 -22.10 -7.72
CA ASP A 141 16.44 -21.37 -6.70
C ASP A 141 15.62 -20.28 -5.98
N GLY A 142 14.33 -20.14 -6.32
CA GLY A 142 13.45 -19.11 -5.79
C GLY A 142 13.67 -17.72 -6.40
N SER A 143 14.56 -17.57 -7.38
CA SER A 143 14.78 -16.31 -8.06
C SER A 143 13.56 -15.88 -8.87
N HIS A 144 13.45 -14.57 -9.10
CA HIS A 144 12.47 -13.96 -9.98
C HIS A 144 13.16 -12.92 -10.86
N ALA A 145 12.48 -12.52 -11.92
CA ALA A 145 12.92 -11.43 -12.80
C ALA A 145 11.80 -10.39 -12.91
N ASP A 146 12.13 -9.15 -12.56
CA ASP A 146 11.25 -8.00 -12.72
C ASP A 146 10.93 -7.77 -14.21
N GLN A 147 9.67 -7.44 -14.49
CA GLN A 147 9.21 -7.07 -15.84
C GLN A 147 8.84 -5.59 -15.93
N GLY A 148 8.24 -5.04 -14.87
CA GLY A 148 7.93 -3.61 -14.77
C GLY A 148 6.58 -3.30 -14.14
N ALA A 149 6.19 -2.03 -14.19
CA ALA A 149 4.95 -1.55 -13.59
C ALA A 149 3.80 -1.59 -14.60
N GLY A 150 2.63 -2.05 -14.16
CA GLY A 150 1.38 -2.01 -14.91
C GLY A 150 0.27 -1.34 -14.11
N VAL A 151 -0.86 -1.09 -14.78
CA VAL A 151 -2.09 -0.62 -14.15
C VAL A 151 -3.25 -1.50 -14.56
N VAL A 152 -4.12 -1.79 -13.60
CA VAL A 152 -5.36 -2.54 -13.79
C VAL A 152 -6.57 -1.66 -13.50
N ALA A 153 -7.62 -1.79 -14.32
CA ALA A 153 -8.93 -1.27 -13.97
C ALA A 153 -9.62 -2.23 -13.01
N VAL A 154 -10.25 -1.70 -11.97
CA VAL A 154 -10.87 -2.49 -10.91
C VAL A 154 -12.36 -2.23 -10.87
N THR A 155 -13.14 -3.30 -10.98
CA THR A 155 -14.60 -3.30 -10.79
C THR A 155 -15.01 -4.29 -9.70
N LEU A 156 -16.26 -4.22 -9.26
CA LEU A 156 -16.77 -5.15 -8.24
C LEU A 156 -17.42 -6.36 -8.90
N GLY A 157 -16.89 -7.56 -8.61
CA GLY A 157 -17.52 -8.83 -8.94
C GLY A 157 -18.51 -9.30 -7.87
N PRO A 158 -19.13 -10.47 -8.05
CA PRO A 158 -20.07 -11.02 -7.07
C PRO A 158 -19.37 -11.48 -5.78
N THR A 159 -18.23 -12.15 -5.91
CA THR A 159 -17.51 -12.81 -4.80
C THR A 159 -16.20 -12.10 -4.43
N GLN A 160 -15.57 -11.43 -5.39
CA GLN A 160 -14.31 -10.71 -5.21
C GLN A 160 -14.20 -9.53 -6.19
N PRO A 161 -13.32 -8.54 -5.96
CA PRO A 161 -13.05 -7.50 -6.94
C PRO A 161 -12.40 -8.11 -8.20
N ILE A 162 -12.71 -7.52 -9.36
CA ILE A 162 -12.18 -7.95 -10.66
C ILE A 162 -11.18 -6.90 -11.10
N ALA A 163 -9.92 -7.28 -11.31
CA ALA A 163 -8.92 -6.41 -11.94
C ALA A 163 -8.62 -6.85 -13.36
N THR A 164 -8.61 -5.89 -14.29
CA THR A 164 -8.34 -6.14 -15.71
C THR A 164 -7.18 -5.27 -16.17
N ARG A 165 -6.12 -5.91 -16.68
CA ARG A 165 -5.04 -5.23 -17.42
C ARG A 165 -5.60 -4.75 -18.77
N ILE A 166 -5.61 -3.43 -18.98
CA ILE A 166 -6.15 -2.81 -20.21
C ILE A 166 -5.10 -2.68 -21.32
N GLY A 167 -3.80 -2.83 -21.01
CA GLY A 167 -2.73 -2.75 -21.99
C GLY A 167 -1.41 -3.25 -21.45
N SER A 168 -0.33 -2.97 -22.19
CA SER A 168 1.05 -3.32 -21.84
C SER A 168 1.47 -2.71 -20.49
N LEU A 169 2.65 -3.12 -20.02
CA LEU A 169 3.29 -2.45 -18.89
C LEU A 169 3.50 -0.95 -19.22
N LEU A 170 3.35 -0.10 -18.21
CA LEU A 170 3.66 1.33 -18.29
C LEU A 170 5.16 1.57 -18.31
N THR A 171 5.93 0.68 -17.69
CA THR A 171 7.39 0.77 -17.59
C THR A 171 8.04 -0.58 -17.76
N GLY A 172 9.35 -0.59 -18.01
CA GLY A 172 10.19 -1.77 -17.90
C GLY A 172 10.72 -1.99 -16.47
N PRO A 173 11.64 -2.97 -16.29
CA PRO A 173 12.20 -3.32 -14.99
C PRO A 173 13.22 -2.31 -14.46
N ASP A 174 13.74 -1.42 -15.32
CA ASP A 174 14.68 -0.36 -14.93
C ASP A 174 14.00 0.86 -14.29
N SER A 175 12.69 0.78 -14.04
CA SER A 175 11.85 1.88 -13.53
C SER A 175 11.41 1.66 -12.09
N VAL A 176 10.85 2.70 -11.49
CA VAL A 176 10.35 2.63 -10.10
C VAL A 176 9.11 1.73 -9.98
N GLN A 177 9.01 0.98 -8.88
CA GLN A 177 7.85 0.12 -8.61
C GLN A 177 6.64 0.97 -8.20
N MET A 178 5.77 1.31 -9.15
CA MET A 178 4.66 2.23 -8.95
C MET A 178 3.58 1.69 -8.00
N GLY A 179 3.09 2.56 -7.10
CA GLY A 179 2.07 2.27 -6.10
C GLY A 179 2.49 1.33 -4.97
N LEU A 180 3.76 0.92 -4.88
CA LEU A 180 4.17 -0.12 -3.92
C LEU A 180 4.02 0.32 -2.46
N LEU A 181 4.34 1.58 -2.15
CA LEU A 181 4.14 2.08 -0.79
C LEU A 181 2.65 2.30 -0.53
N ALA A 182 2.00 3.07 -1.41
CA ALA A 182 0.57 3.36 -1.33
C ALA A 182 0.08 3.98 -2.63
N ILE A 183 -1.24 3.95 -2.84
CA ILE A 183 -1.93 4.87 -3.76
C ILE A 183 -3.13 5.53 -3.11
N MET A 184 -3.43 6.75 -3.54
CA MET A 184 -4.55 7.51 -3.03
C MET A 184 -5.12 8.43 -4.12
N ARG A 185 -6.44 8.50 -4.22
CA ARG A 185 -7.10 9.57 -4.98
C ARG A 185 -7.16 10.83 -4.13
N ALA A 186 -6.67 11.95 -4.64
CA ALA A 186 -6.89 13.27 -4.07
C ALA A 186 -7.30 14.25 -5.17
N GLY A 187 -8.49 14.84 -5.02
CA GLY A 187 -9.11 15.68 -6.05
C GLY A 187 -9.25 14.94 -7.39
N ASN A 188 -8.66 15.53 -8.44
CA ASN A 188 -8.69 15.01 -9.81
C ASN A 188 -7.50 14.11 -10.15
N TYR A 189 -6.67 13.75 -9.17
CA TYR A 189 -5.45 12.97 -9.39
C TYR A 189 -5.44 11.69 -8.56
N ILE A 190 -4.74 10.69 -9.07
CA ILE A 190 -4.29 9.52 -8.33
C ILE A 190 -2.80 9.72 -8.06
N TYR A 191 -2.45 9.74 -6.79
CA TYR A 191 -1.09 9.79 -6.32
C TYR A 191 -0.58 8.38 -6.10
N ASN A 192 0.62 8.09 -6.60
CA ASN A 192 1.33 6.85 -6.34
C ASN A 192 2.61 7.15 -5.55
N TYR A 193 2.81 6.42 -4.47
CA TYR A 193 3.92 6.59 -3.55
C TYR A 193 4.80 5.34 -3.62
N ASN A 194 6.10 5.54 -3.75
CA ASN A 194 7.07 4.46 -3.91
C ASN A 194 8.35 4.80 -3.14
N GLN A 195 9.04 3.78 -2.64
CA GLN A 195 10.37 3.97 -2.08
C GLN A 195 11.39 3.38 -3.05
N GLN A 196 12.33 4.20 -3.51
CA GLN A 196 13.40 3.78 -4.41
C GLN A 196 14.69 4.55 -4.10
N GLY A 197 15.83 3.89 -4.27
CA GLY A 197 17.15 4.52 -4.13
C GLY A 197 17.66 4.53 -2.68
N PRO A 198 18.62 5.40 -2.33
CA PRO A 198 19.20 5.44 -1.01
C PRO A 198 18.15 5.73 0.07
N PHE A 199 18.42 5.23 1.28
CA PHE A 199 17.54 5.41 2.43
C PHE A 199 17.14 6.89 2.60
N GLY A 200 15.83 7.15 2.76
CA GLY A 200 15.30 8.50 2.91
C GLY A 200 14.60 9.07 1.68
N ASN A 201 14.27 8.26 0.67
CA ASN A 201 13.63 8.78 -0.53
C ASN A 201 12.28 8.10 -0.87
N ILE A 202 11.19 8.75 -0.48
CA ILE A 202 9.84 8.39 -0.93
C ILE A 202 9.46 9.30 -2.10
N LEU A 203 9.33 8.68 -3.26
CA LEU A 203 8.90 9.31 -4.49
C LEU A 203 7.38 9.40 -4.50
N VAL A 204 6.86 10.50 -5.06
CA VAL A 204 5.43 10.66 -5.33
C VAL A 204 5.24 11.06 -6.79
N GLY A 205 4.45 10.25 -7.49
CA GLY A 205 3.95 10.54 -8.82
C GLY A 205 2.47 10.84 -8.78
N ARG A 206 1.95 11.52 -9.79
CA ARG A 206 0.52 11.71 -9.97
C ARG A 206 0.10 11.58 -11.43
N VAL A 207 -1.16 11.20 -11.62
CA VAL A 207 -1.83 11.12 -12.92
C VAL A 207 -3.28 11.52 -12.75
N LYS A 208 -3.93 12.09 -13.78
CA LYS A 208 -5.35 12.42 -13.71
C LYS A 208 -6.17 11.15 -13.44
N ALA A 209 -7.09 11.22 -12.47
CA ALA A 209 -7.99 10.14 -12.07
C ALA A 209 -9.03 9.84 -13.17
N SER A 210 -8.58 9.18 -14.22
CA SER A 210 -9.28 8.93 -15.48
C SER A 210 -8.52 7.86 -16.27
N MET A 211 -8.90 7.64 -17.54
CA MET A 211 -8.15 6.77 -18.46
C MET A 211 -6.69 7.18 -18.67
N ALA A 212 -6.30 8.40 -18.29
CA ALA A 212 -4.89 8.83 -18.29
C ALA A 212 -3.98 7.92 -17.45
N ALA A 213 -4.52 7.22 -16.45
CA ALA A 213 -3.75 6.27 -15.64
C ALA A 213 -3.24 5.04 -16.42
N PHE A 214 -3.73 4.81 -17.64
CA PHE A 214 -3.26 3.71 -18.50
C PHE A 214 -2.25 4.18 -19.56
N ASP A 215 -1.78 5.43 -19.49
CA ASP A 215 -0.83 6.01 -20.42
C ASP A 215 0.39 6.56 -19.65
N ALA A 216 1.54 5.91 -19.83
CA ALA A 216 2.79 6.27 -19.16
C ALA A 216 3.21 7.73 -19.39
N SER A 217 2.86 8.32 -20.54
CA SER A 217 3.21 9.71 -20.89
C SER A 217 2.44 10.75 -20.07
N LYS A 218 1.38 10.34 -19.36
CA LYS A 218 0.51 11.26 -18.58
C LYS A 218 0.94 11.40 -17.12
N TYR A 219 1.96 10.66 -16.72
CA TYR A 219 2.49 10.72 -15.37
C TYR A 219 3.43 11.91 -15.19
N GLU A 220 3.44 12.45 -13.99
CA GLU A 220 4.42 13.42 -13.55
C GLU A 220 4.88 13.08 -12.13
N TYR A 221 6.16 13.30 -11.83
CA TYR A 221 6.76 13.00 -10.54
C TYR A 221 7.36 14.25 -9.89
N LEU A 222 7.20 14.34 -8.57
CA LEU A 222 7.71 15.46 -7.79
C LEU A 222 9.24 15.42 -7.75
N VAL A 223 9.86 16.49 -8.25
CA VAL A 223 11.30 16.73 -8.15
C VAL A 223 11.63 17.14 -6.72
N TYR A 224 12.64 16.50 -6.13
CA TYR A 224 13.10 16.84 -4.80
C TYR A 224 13.78 18.22 -4.81
N SER A 225 13.48 19.02 -3.80
CA SER A 225 14.20 20.26 -3.50
C SER A 225 14.57 20.29 -2.02
N SER A 226 15.81 20.68 -1.72
CA SER A 226 16.25 20.94 -0.35
C SER A 226 15.75 22.27 0.22
N ASP A 227 15.27 23.18 -0.64
CA ASP A 227 14.64 24.43 -0.22
C ASP A 227 13.17 24.17 0.15
N TYR A 228 12.82 24.35 1.43
CA TYR A 228 11.46 24.16 1.95
C TYR A 228 10.47 25.24 1.54
N THR A 229 10.97 26.39 1.09
CA THR A 229 10.14 27.51 0.63
C THR A 229 9.83 27.42 -0.86
N ALA A 230 10.59 26.61 -1.61
CA ALA A 230 10.38 26.39 -3.03
C ALA A 230 9.01 25.76 -3.32
N ALA A 231 8.37 26.27 -4.37
CA ALA A 231 7.17 25.68 -4.96
C ALA A 231 7.46 24.25 -5.47
N PRO A 232 6.47 23.33 -5.41
CA PRO A 232 6.66 21.97 -5.91
C PRO A 232 6.88 21.98 -7.43
N THR A 233 7.96 21.34 -7.86
CA THR A 233 8.26 21.17 -9.30
C THR A 233 7.95 19.73 -9.69
N TRP A 234 7.23 19.56 -10.81
CA TRP A 234 6.83 18.25 -11.33
C TRP A 234 7.48 18.03 -12.69
N HIS A 235 8.06 16.85 -12.89
CA HIS A 235 8.65 16.45 -14.16
C HIS A 235 7.79 15.38 -14.82
N THR A 236 7.55 15.52 -16.13
CA THR A 236 6.72 14.58 -16.90
C THR A 236 7.47 13.27 -17.15
N GLY A 237 6.75 12.15 -17.10
CA GLY A 237 7.28 10.80 -17.28
C GLY A 237 7.44 10.05 -15.97
N ILE A 238 7.53 8.72 -16.06
CA ILE A 238 7.81 7.83 -14.93
C ILE A 238 9.34 7.69 -14.82
N PRO A 239 9.95 7.94 -13.66
CA PRO A 239 11.39 7.92 -13.53
C PRO A 239 11.97 6.51 -13.59
N LYS A 240 13.20 6.43 -14.12
CA LYS A 240 14.04 5.25 -13.96
C LYS A 240 14.48 5.11 -12.50
N SER A 241 14.69 3.87 -12.06
CA SER A 241 15.16 3.57 -10.71
C SER A 241 16.54 4.17 -10.42
N ALA A 242 17.41 4.28 -11.43
CA ALA A 242 18.72 4.92 -11.32
C ALA A 242 18.63 6.43 -11.03
N ASP A 243 17.56 7.09 -11.48
CA ASP A 243 17.37 8.54 -11.32
C ASP A 243 16.59 8.90 -10.05
N ALA A 244 16.26 7.91 -9.21
CA ALA A 244 15.35 8.08 -8.08
C ALA A 244 15.77 9.22 -7.13
N ALA A 245 17.08 9.47 -6.95
CA ALA A 245 17.61 10.51 -6.05
C ALA A 245 17.16 11.94 -6.42
N THR A 246 16.83 12.19 -7.69
CA THR A 246 16.34 13.49 -8.20
C THR A 246 14.90 13.78 -7.76
N TYR A 247 14.14 12.74 -7.44
CA TYR A 247 12.73 12.83 -7.06
C TYR A 247 12.58 12.61 -5.57
N GLY A 248 11.47 13.07 -4.98
CA GLY A 248 11.18 12.80 -3.58
C GLY A 248 10.31 13.84 -2.89
N MET A 249 9.59 13.40 -1.87
CA MET A 249 8.86 14.26 -0.95
C MET A 249 9.80 14.87 0.10
N ARG A 250 9.40 16.04 0.63
CA ARG A 250 10.11 16.74 1.71
C ARG A 250 9.46 16.46 3.07
N THR A 251 10.25 16.45 4.13
CA THR A 251 9.78 16.29 5.52
C THR A 251 10.52 17.26 6.44
N ASN A 252 9.97 17.57 7.62
CA ASN A 252 10.68 18.33 8.65
C ASN A 252 11.71 17.50 9.46
N GLU A 253 12.05 16.28 9.05
CA GLU A 253 13.23 15.57 9.59
C GLU A 253 14.54 16.33 9.29
N THR A 254 15.59 16.10 10.09
CA THR A 254 16.87 16.84 10.02
C THR A 254 17.51 16.86 8.62
N SER A 255 17.37 15.77 7.83
CA SER A 255 17.93 15.68 6.48
C SER A 255 16.98 16.19 5.38
N GLY A 256 15.76 16.57 5.73
CA GLY A 256 14.66 16.87 4.81
C GLY A 256 14.11 15.69 4.02
N ARG A 257 14.61 14.50 4.35
CA ARG A 257 14.34 13.22 3.69
C ARG A 257 13.90 12.19 4.74
N PHE A 258 13.07 11.24 4.32
CA PHE A 258 12.45 10.24 5.19
C PHE A 258 12.10 8.97 4.42
N THR A 259 11.79 7.91 5.15
CA THR A 259 11.67 6.56 4.62
C THR A 259 10.61 5.77 5.36
N CYS A 260 10.07 4.77 4.68
CA CYS A 260 9.04 3.87 5.17
C CYS A 260 9.41 2.39 4.98
N GLN A 261 10.67 2.13 4.61
CA GLN A 261 11.20 0.79 4.30
C GLN A 261 10.20 -0.12 3.58
N GLN A 262 9.58 0.44 2.52
CA GLN A 262 8.73 -0.21 1.51
C GLN A 262 7.20 -0.15 1.70
N TYR A 263 6.65 -0.27 2.91
CA TYR A 263 5.19 -0.41 3.10
C TYR A 263 4.55 0.68 3.95
N GLY A 264 3.31 1.04 3.64
CA GLY A 264 2.59 2.08 4.34
C GLY A 264 1.22 2.37 3.76
N SER A 265 0.68 3.52 4.12
CA SER A 265 -0.59 4.04 3.62
C SER A 265 -0.57 5.56 3.62
N VAL A 266 -1.22 6.15 2.63
CA VAL A 266 -1.49 7.59 2.61
C VAL A 266 -3.00 7.79 2.59
N ILE A 267 -3.51 8.55 3.55
CA ILE A 267 -4.95 8.77 3.75
C ILE A 267 -5.24 10.24 4.07
N TRP A 268 -6.46 10.69 3.84
CA TRP A 268 -6.94 11.94 4.44
C TRP A 268 -7.46 11.68 5.85
N SER A 269 -6.90 12.37 6.84
CA SER A 269 -7.40 12.34 8.23
C SER A 269 -8.44 13.43 8.44
N ILE A 270 -9.68 13.02 8.73
CA ILE A 270 -10.78 13.94 9.05
C ILE A 270 -10.45 14.74 10.33
N TYR A 271 -9.95 14.06 11.37
CA TYR A 271 -9.64 14.69 12.66
C TYR A 271 -8.59 15.80 12.56
N PHE A 272 -7.49 15.56 11.84
CA PHE A 272 -6.46 16.57 11.67
C PHE A 272 -6.75 17.55 10.53
N SER A 273 -7.69 17.22 9.64
CA SER A 273 -7.90 17.91 8.36
C SER A 273 -6.59 18.04 7.58
N LYS A 274 -5.86 16.93 7.49
CA LYS A 274 -4.55 16.80 6.85
C LYS A 274 -4.39 15.44 6.21
N TYR A 275 -3.52 15.33 5.22
CA TYR A 275 -3.02 14.04 4.75
C TYR A 275 -2.14 13.41 5.82
N MET A 276 -2.28 12.10 5.98
CA MET A 276 -1.51 11.29 6.90
C MET A 276 -0.80 10.21 6.10
N LEU A 277 0.52 10.15 6.21
CA LEU A 277 1.33 9.05 5.72
C LEU A 277 1.70 8.19 6.91
N MET A 278 1.22 6.95 6.95
CA MET A 278 1.52 5.98 8.01
C MET A 278 2.40 4.86 7.46
N CYS A 279 3.49 4.55 8.15
CA CYS A 279 4.41 3.50 7.74
C CYS A 279 5.27 3.00 8.90
N SER A 280 6.21 2.09 8.62
CA SER A 280 7.16 1.55 9.60
C SER A 280 8.60 1.66 9.13
N LEU A 281 9.51 1.60 10.10
CA LEU A 281 10.87 1.12 9.86
C LEU A 281 10.87 -0.38 10.19
N TYR A 282 11.42 -1.18 9.28
CA TYR A 282 11.53 -2.62 9.33
C TYR A 282 12.02 -3.10 10.70
N LEU A 283 11.18 -3.93 11.33
CA LEU A 283 11.36 -4.51 12.66
C LEU A 283 11.62 -3.50 13.79
N ASN A 284 11.28 -2.23 13.60
CA ASN A 284 11.58 -1.17 14.56
C ASN A 284 10.30 -0.52 15.09
N TYR A 285 9.86 0.59 14.49
CA TYR A 285 8.67 1.31 14.96
C TYR A 285 7.77 1.72 13.81
N THR A 286 6.49 1.88 14.15
CA THR A 286 5.43 2.40 13.29
C THR A 286 5.11 3.83 13.70
N PHE A 287 4.91 4.68 12.70
CA PHE A 287 4.77 6.12 12.85
C PHE A 287 3.89 6.69 11.74
N PHE A 288 3.48 7.94 11.93
CA PHE A 288 2.85 8.69 10.86
C PHE A 288 3.43 10.10 10.72
N TYR A 289 3.22 10.68 9.55
CA TYR A 289 3.47 12.08 9.24
C TYR A 289 2.18 12.78 8.86
N LEU A 290 2.14 14.10 8.99
CA LEU A 290 1.03 14.92 8.51
C LEU A 290 1.49 15.92 7.45
N ALA A 291 0.61 16.22 6.48
CA ALA A 291 0.83 17.25 5.49
C ALA A 291 -0.48 17.94 5.10
N ALA A 292 -0.40 19.20 4.67
CA ALA A 292 -1.55 19.91 4.10
C ALA A 292 -1.87 19.42 2.67
N GLU A 293 -0.83 19.04 1.92
CA GLU A 293 -0.92 18.54 0.55
C GLU A 293 -0.54 17.05 0.49
N PRO A 294 -1.07 16.28 -0.48
CA PRO A 294 -0.81 14.85 -0.56
C PRO A 294 0.64 14.51 -0.93
N TRP A 295 1.46 15.51 -1.29
CA TRP A 295 2.88 15.37 -1.61
C TRP A 295 3.81 16.04 -0.58
N GLY A 296 3.27 16.57 0.53
CA GLY A 296 4.05 17.30 1.53
C GLY A 296 4.16 18.81 1.25
N PRO A 297 5.00 19.55 2.00
CA PRO A 297 5.96 19.05 2.99
C PRO A 297 5.30 18.31 4.16
N TRP A 298 5.92 17.22 4.58
CA TRP A 298 5.48 16.40 5.70
C TRP A 298 6.08 16.91 7.01
N THR A 299 5.38 16.73 8.13
CA THR A 299 5.95 16.96 9.48
C THR A 299 7.14 16.04 9.75
N ALA A 300 7.75 16.16 10.94
CA ALA A 300 8.54 15.06 11.50
C ALA A 300 7.62 13.89 11.88
N GLY A 301 8.21 12.71 12.08
CA GLY A 301 7.48 11.47 12.36
C GLY A 301 6.92 11.42 13.77
N TYR A 302 5.65 11.02 13.89
CA TYR A 302 4.96 10.75 15.14
C TYR A 302 4.91 9.24 15.39
N LYS A 303 5.74 8.75 16.32
CA LYS A 303 5.79 7.32 16.66
C LYS A 303 4.52 6.89 17.39
N VAL A 304 3.92 5.80 16.95
CA VAL A 304 2.68 5.24 17.53
C VAL A 304 2.85 3.84 18.11
N LEU A 305 3.85 3.08 17.64
CA LEU A 305 4.10 1.73 18.13
C LEU A 305 5.59 1.37 17.97
N SER A 306 6.23 0.89 19.04
CA SER A 306 7.65 0.48 19.03
C SER A 306 7.95 -0.62 20.08
N VAL A 307 6.97 -1.49 20.35
CA VAL A 307 6.98 -2.37 21.52
C VAL A 307 7.56 -3.75 21.17
N SER A 308 8.33 -4.33 22.10
CA SER A 308 8.74 -5.74 22.09
C SER A 308 7.52 -6.64 21.89
N GLY A 309 7.50 -7.40 20.79
CA GLY A 309 6.38 -8.27 20.41
C GLY A 309 5.59 -7.81 19.18
N TYR A 310 5.76 -6.56 18.72
CA TYR A 310 5.10 -6.05 17.51
C TYR A 310 6.08 -5.34 16.58
N PRO A 311 7.05 -6.06 15.97
CA PRO A 311 8.00 -5.47 15.05
C PRO A 311 7.28 -4.87 13.82
N GLY A 312 7.69 -3.67 13.40
CA GLY A 312 7.09 -2.97 12.27
C GLY A 312 7.37 -3.68 10.94
N TYR A 313 6.33 -4.17 10.26
CA TYR A 313 6.39 -4.66 8.88
C TYR A 313 5.00 -4.59 8.26
N GLY A 314 4.92 -4.29 6.97
CA GLY A 314 3.66 -4.37 6.20
C GLY A 314 2.54 -3.44 6.72
N VAL A 315 2.90 -2.32 7.38
CA VAL A 315 1.91 -1.42 8.00
C VAL A 315 0.90 -0.95 6.96
N SER A 316 -0.39 -1.12 7.26
CA SER A 316 -1.49 -0.66 6.40
C SER A 316 -2.60 -0.01 7.22
N ALA A 317 -3.01 1.19 6.85
CA ALA A 317 -4.11 1.91 7.49
C ALA A 317 -5.47 1.52 6.89
N HIS A 318 -6.51 1.50 7.72
CA HIS A 318 -7.85 0.99 7.38
C HIS A 318 -8.95 2.00 7.77
N PRO A 319 -8.93 3.23 7.21
CA PRO A 319 -9.82 4.31 7.66
C PRO A 319 -11.30 4.04 7.42
N ALA A 320 -11.64 3.15 6.48
CA ALA A 320 -13.04 2.84 6.16
C ALA A 320 -13.80 2.14 7.31
N TRP A 321 -13.10 1.55 8.28
CA TRP A 321 -13.71 0.95 9.47
C TRP A 321 -13.73 1.89 10.69
N SER A 322 -13.20 3.11 10.58
CA SER A 322 -13.28 4.09 11.65
C SER A 322 -14.70 4.61 11.81
N SER A 323 -15.30 4.37 12.99
CA SER A 323 -16.67 4.80 13.29
C SER A 323 -16.75 6.28 13.67
N LYS A 324 -15.64 6.84 14.17
CA LYS A 324 -15.49 8.24 14.57
C LYS A 324 -14.33 8.88 13.84
N GLY A 325 -14.43 10.19 13.61
CA GLY A 325 -13.39 10.94 12.90
C GLY A 325 -12.01 10.91 13.56
N ASN A 326 -11.96 10.71 14.87
CA ASN A 326 -10.74 10.66 15.69
C ASN A 326 -10.18 9.24 15.90
N GLU A 327 -10.72 8.23 15.22
CA GLU A 327 -10.27 6.84 15.29
C GLU A 327 -9.55 6.46 13.99
N LEU A 328 -8.50 5.65 14.08
CA LEU A 328 -7.83 5.03 12.93
C LEU A 328 -7.44 3.59 13.24
N TYR A 329 -7.91 2.67 12.42
CA TYR A 329 -7.41 1.29 12.44
C TYR A 329 -6.19 1.14 11.54
N PHE A 330 -5.26 0.28 11.94
CA PHE A 330 -4.16 -0.15 11.08
C PHE A 330 -3.75 -1.58 11.44
N SER A 331 -3.15 -2.30 10.50
CA SER A 331 -2.56 -3.60 10.73
C SER A 331 -1.07 -3.61 10.43
N GLN A 332 -0.33 -4.57 10.99
CA GLN A 332 1.08 -4.84 10.71
C GLN A 332 1.48 -6.28 11.09
N GLY A 333 2.58 -6.76 10.51
CA GLY A 333 3.22 -8.03 10.83
C GLY A 333 3.66 -8.79 9.58
N PRO A 334 4.85 -9.42 9.58
CA PRO A 334 5.23 -10.36 8.52
C PRO A 334 4.53 -11.71 8.74
N ASP A 335 4.26 -12.41 7.64
CA ASP A 335 3.96 -13.86 7.58
C ASP A 335 2.79 -14.39 8.43
N GLY A 336 1.93 -13.50 8.93
CA GLY A 336 0.77 -13.85 9.72
C GLY A 336 1.08 -14.38 11.13
N PRO A 337 0.16 -14.21 12.10
CA PRO A 337 -1.07 -13.42 11.96
C PRO A 337 -0.78 -11.91 11.95
N MET A 338 -1.49 -11.17 11.09
CA MET A 338 -1.35 -9.71 11.00
C MET A 338 -2.10 -9.05 12.16
N ASN A 339 -1.35 -8.36 13.02
CA ASN A 339 -1.85 -7.72 14.22
C ASN A 339 -2.59 -6.44 13.84
N THR A 340 -3.81 -6.25 14.35
CA THR A 340 -4.60 -5.04 14.09
C THR A 340 -4.70 -4.19 15.35
N PHE A 341 -4.57 -2.88 15.17
CA PHE A 341 -4.61 -1.89 16.22
C PHE A 341 -5.61 -0.80 15.90
N LYS A 342 -6.13 -0.14 16.94
CA LYS A 342 -6.92 1.09 16.84
C LYS A 342 -6.20 2.22 17.57
N ILE A 343 -5.98 3.33 16.88
CA ILE A 343 -5.52 4.59 17.45
C ILE A 343 -6.73 5.48 17.68
N THR A 344 -6.80 6.14 18.84
CA THR A 344 -7.82 7.15 19.15
C THR A 344 -7.12 8.46 19.56
N PHE A 345 -7.47 9.57 18.91
CA PHE A 345 -6.91 10.89 19.20
C PHE A 345 -7.88 11.77 20.03
N LYS A 346 -7.35 12.61 20.91
CA LYS A 346 -8.08 13.47 21.88
C LYS A 346 -7.36 14.82 22.14
N TYR A 347 -6.55 15.26 21.18
CA TYR A 347 -5.93 16.58 21.12
C TYR A 347 -6.94 17.72 20.99
#